data_AF-A0A8T4LRC5-F1
#
_entry.id   AF-A0A8T4LRC5-F1
#
_cell.length_a   1.000
_cell.length_b   1.000
_cell.length_c   1.000
_cell.angle_alpha   90.00
_cell.angle_beta   90.00
_cell.angle_gamma   90.00
#
_symmetry.space_group_name_H-M   'P 1'
#
loop_
_entity.id
_entity.type
_entity.pdbx_description
1 polymer ?
#
loop_
_entity_poly.entity_id
_entity_poly.type
_entity_poly.pdbx_seq_one_letter_code
_entity_poly.pdbx_strand_id
1 'polypeptide(L)'
;MKLQLFLLAVVAFVVFSGCISSPASSTCAASDTNCTYSQAVLQQDPYLCYNLPIELREECFKHSTDLLEKKNLQRLQAGFPSPLPAQPALQNQTQPQNPPPQPQTTLQQCASAPDYDACVFAAAQNEISLSLCSQINQQQLRQQCISNVATKTKNPNECSIFTDESEKALCLSYSSG
;
A
#
# COMPACT_ATOMS: atom_id res chain seq x y z
N MET A 1 -28.86 -18.63 40.51
CA MET A 1 -29.53 -18.15 39.28
C MET A 1 -28.70 -17.17 38.44
N LYS A 2 -27.83 -16.30 39.00
CA LYS A 2 -27.06 -15.32 38.19
C LYS A 2 -26.02 -15.94 37.23
N LEU A 3 -25.46 -17.10 37.54
CA LEU A 3 -24.41 -17.74 36.73
C LEU A 3 -24.94 -18.35 35.41
N GLN A 4 -26.19 -18.84 35.39
CA GLN A 4 -26.77 -19.41 34.18
C GLN A 4 -27.15 -18.36 33.13
N LEU A 5 -27.50 -17.14 33.57
CA LEU A 5 -27.78 -16.01 32.67
C LEU A 5 -26.51 -15.52 31.96
N PHE A 6 -25.36 -15.59 32.63
CA PHE A 6 -24.07 -15.21 32.03
C PHE A 6 -23.59 -16.21 30.98
N LEU A 7 -23.80 -17.51 31.21
CA LEU A 7 -23.43 -18.57 30.27
C LEU A 7 -24.22 -18.50 28.97
N LEU A 8 -25.52 -18.17 29.04
CA LEU A 8 -26.36 -18.00 27.85
C LEU A 8 -25.97 -16.76 27.02
N ALA A 9 -25.55 -15.67 27.67
CA ALA A 9 -25.10 -14.45 26.98
C ALA A 9 -23.78 -14.66 26.21
N VAL A 10 -22.84 -15.42 26.79
CA VAL A 10 -21.54 -15.72 26.14
C VAL A 10 -21.73 -16.65 24.94
N VAL A 11 -22.58 -17.67 25.04
CA VAL A 11 -22.85 -18.59 23.93
C VAL A 11 -23.54 -17.89 22.75
N ALA A 12 -24.45 -16.93 23.01
CA ALA A 12 -25.07 -16.13 21.96
C ALA A 12 -24.05 -15.25 21.20
N PHE A 13 -23.07 -14.68 21.90
CA PHE A 13 -22.05 -13.82 21.26
C PHE A 13 -21.10 -14.61 20.35
N VAL A 14 -20.80 -15.87 20.69
CA VAL A 14 -19.92 -16.74 19.90
C VAL A 14 -20.59 -17.20 18.59
N VAL A 15 -21.92 -17.34 18.55
CA VAL A 15 -22.63 -17.80 17.33
C VAL A 15 -22.82 -16.68 16.30
N PHE A 16 -22.92 -15.41 16.71
CA PHE A 16 -23.00 -14.27 15.78
C PHE A 16 -21.64 -13.82 15.22
N SER A 17 -20.53 -14.44 15.66
CA SER A 17 -19.18 -14.14 15.16
C SER A 17 -18.78 -14.99 13.93
N GLY A 18 -19.71 -15.79 13.40
CA GLY A 18 -19.47 -16.67 12.25
C GLY A 18 -19.41 -15.90 10.92
N CYS A 19 -18.22 -15.88 10.32
CA CYS A 19 -17.94 -15.53 8.93
C CYS A 19 -18.13 -14.06 8.53
N ILE A 20 -17.31 -13.16 9.06
CA ILE A 20 -16.92 -11.98 8.29
C ILE A 20 -16.04 -12.50 7.15
N SER A 21 -16.65 -12.73 5.98
CA SER A 21 -15.90 -12.97 4.75
C SER A 21 -15.08 -11.71 4.48
N SER A 22 -13.78 -11.75 4.76
CA SER A 22 -12.88 -10.68 4.35
C SER A 22 -13.10 -10.46 2.85
N PRO A 23 -13.36 -9.22 2.40
CA PRO A 23 -13.47 -8.96 0.97
C PRO A 23 -12.19 -9.48 0.33
N ALA A 24 -12.33 -10.32 -0.69
CA ALA A 24 -11.20 -10.87 -1.40
C ALA A 24 -10.24 -9.73 -1.72
N SER A 25 -9.04 -9.78 -1.12
CA SER A 25 -7.97 -8.84 -1.42
C SER A 25 -7.83 -8.87 -2.93
N SER A 26 -8.24 -7.80 -3.60
CA SER A 26 -8.17 -7.71 -5.05
C SER A 26 -6.71 -7.53 -5.42
N THR A 27 -5.95 -8.62 -5.38
CA THR A 27 -4.60 -8.66 -5.90
C THR A 27 -4.74 -8.65 -7.41
N CYS A 28 -4.50 -7.48 -8.02
CA CYS A 28 -4.42 -7.36 -9.47
C CYS A 28 -3.35 -8.31 -10.00
N ALA A 29 -3.63 -8.98 -11.11
CA ALA A 29 -2.57 -9.65 -11.85
C ALA A 29 -1.54 -8.60 -12.27
N ALA A 30 -0.24 -8.90 -12.16
CA ALA A 30 0.84 -7.94 -12.45
C ALA A 30 0.78 -7.36 -13.88
N SER A 31 0.06 -8.00 -14.80
CA SER A 31 -0.11 -7.56 -16.18
C SER A 31 -1.36 -6.69 -16.42
N ASP A 32 -2.24 -6.52 -15.44
CA ASP A 32 -3.49 -5.76 -15.60
C ASP A 32 -3.30 -4.31 -15.15
N THR A 33 -2.89 -3.47 -16.10
CA THR A 33 -2.67 -2.04 -15.89
C THR A 33 -3.93 -1.31 -15.44
N ASN A 34 -5.12 -1.70 -15.93
CA ASN A 34 -6.38 -1.08 -15.54
C ASN A 34 -6.73 -1.40 -14.09
N CYS A 35 -6.45 -2.63 -13.65
CA CYS A 35 -6.63 -3.03 -12.27
C CYS A 35 -5.69 -2.26 -11.35
N THR A 36 -4.39 -2.23 -11.65
CA THR A 36 -3.39 -1.48 -10.86
C THR A 36 -3.73 0.00 -10.78
N TYR A 37 -4.12 0.61 -11.91
CA TYR A 37 -4.55 2.00 -11.97
C TYR A 37 -5.78 2.24 -11.07
N SER A 38 -6.83 1.44 -11.24
CA SER A 38 -8.07 1.59 -10.46
C SER A 38 -7.80 1.40 -8.97
N GLN A 39 -6.91 0.47 -8.62
CA GLN A 39 -6.49 0.22 -7.25
C GLN A 39 -5.76 1.43 -6.67
N ALA A 40 -4.80 2.02 -7.40
CA ALA A 40 -4.11 3.25 -7.01
C ALA A 40 -5.11 4.37 -6.69
N VAL A 41 -6.09 4.58 -7.57
CA VAL A 41 -7.11 5.64 -7.40
C VAL A 41 -8.05 5.37 -6.24
N LEU A 42 -8.56 4.14 -6.11
CA LEU A 42 -9.49 3.77 -5.04
C LEU A 42 -8.83 3.79 -3.66
N GLN A 43 -7.58 3.36 -3.57
CA GLN A 43 -6.80 3.38 -2.32
C GLN A 43 -6.24 4.77 -2.02
N GLN A 44 -6.26 5.69 -3.00
CA GLN A 44 -5.54 6.96 -2.95
C GLN A 44 -4.05 6.74 -2.65
N ASP A 45 -3.49 5.71 -3.27
CA ASP A 45 -2.10 5.31 -3.13
C ASP A 45 -1.36 5.51 -4.46
N PRO A 46 -0.71 6.66 -4.65
CA PRO A 46 0.05 6.96 -5.86
C PRO A 46 1.19 5.97 -6.10
N TYR A 47 1.71 5.30 -5.07
CA TYR A 47 2.85 4.39 -5.25
C TYR A 47 2.53 3.16 -6.08
N LEU A 48 1.25 2.76 -6.12
CA LEU A 48 0.80 1.68 -6.98
C LEU A 48 0.97 2.03 -8.47
N CYS A 49 1.03 3.31 -8.82
CA CYS A 49 1.27 3.77 -10.19
C CYS A 49 2.67 3.41 -10.70
N TYR A 50 3.67 3.16 -9.84
CA TYR A 50 5.00 2.72 -10.28
C TYR A 50 4.99 1.34 -10.98
N ASN A 51 3.97 0.52 -10.70
CA ASN A 51 3.79 -0.75 -11.39
C ASN A 51 3.20 -0.60 -12.80
N LEU A 52 2.79 0.61 -13.19
CA LEU A 52 2.29 0.89 -14.53
C LEU A 52 3.42 1.24 -15.51
N PRO A 53 3.19 1.03 -16.82
CA PRO A 53 4.02 1.58 -17.88
C PRO A 53 4.19 3.10 -17.73
N ILE A 54 5.36 3.62 -18.09
CA ILE A 54 5.76 5.02 -17.89
C ILE A 54 4.71 5.98 -18.47
N GLU A 55 4.10 5.62 -19.60
CA GLU A 55 3.11 6.46 -20.30
C GLU A 55 1.82 6.67 -19.49
N LEU A 56 1.49 5.75 -18.57
CA LEU A 56 0.27 5.80 -17.74
C LEU A 56 0.54 6.34 -16.32
N ARG A 57 1.81 6.45 -15.93
CA ARG A 57 2.18 6.81 -14.56
C ARG A 57 1.70 8.21 -14.21
N GLU A 58 1.97 9.20 -15.06
CA GLU A 58 1.60 10.59 -14.82
C GLU A 58 0.09 10.76 -14.59
N GLU A 59 -0.72 10.14 -15.47
CA GLU A 59 -2.17 10.16 -15.32
C GLU A 59 -2.63 9.45 -14.05
N CYS A 60 -2.05 8.29 -13.74
CA CYS A 60 -2.34 7.55 -12.51
C CYS A 60 -2.00 8.38 -11.26
N PHE A 61 -0.85 9.05 -11.22
CA PHE A 61 -0.46 9.90 -10.10
C PHE A 61 -1.44 11.05 -9.88
N LYS A 62 -1.83 11.70 -10.98
CA LYS A 62 -2.84 12.76 -10.95
C LYS A 62 -4.16 12.26 -10.36
N HIS A 63 -4.66 11.10 -10.82
CA HIS A 63 -5.97 10.61 -10.41
C HIS A 63 -5.95 9.91 -9.05
N SER A 64 -4.82 9.33 -8.65
CA SER A 64 -4.65 8.67 -7.35
C SER A 64 -4.59 9.62 -6.16
N THR A 65 -4.49 10.92 -6.41
CA THR A 65 -4.62 11.96 -5.38
C THR A 65 -5.91 12.75 -5.48
N ASP A 66 -6.75 12.46 -6.48
CA ASP A 66 -8.01 13.15 -6.70
C ASP A 66 -9.18 12.40 -6.03
N LEU A 67 -9.78 13.03 -5.02
CA LEU A 67 -10.96 12.51 -4.31
C LEU A 67 -12.20 12.42 -5.19
N LEU A 68 -12.34 13.29 -6.19
CA LEU A 68 -13.46 13.24 -7.13
C LEU A 68 -13.35 12.00 -8.00
N GLU A 69 -12.16 11.70 -8.48
CA GLU A 69 -11.94 10.56 -9.37
C GLU A 69 -12.14 9.22 -8.65
N LYS A 70 -11.71 9.13 -7.39
CA LYS A 70 -12.08 8.00 -6.52
C LYS A 70 -13.59 7.81 -6.41
N LYS A 71 -14.36 8.89 -6.21
CA LYS A 71 -15.83 8.80 -6.14
C LYS A 71 -16.45 8.37 -7.48
N ASN A 72 -15.88 8.81 -8.60
CA ASN A 72 -16.31 8.40 -9.93
C ASN A 72 -16.11 6.89 -10.13
N LEU A 73 -14.92 6.36 -9.82
CA LEU A 73 -14.63 4.92 -9.92
C LEU A 73 -15.51 4.08 -8.98
N GLN A 74 -15.75 4.54 -7.74
CA GLN A 74 -16.63 3.83 -6.80
C GLN A 74 -18.07 3.73 -7.34
N ARG A 75 -18.58 4.77 -8.00
CA ARG A 75 -19.92 4.74 -8.62
C ARG A 75 -20.00 3.76 -9.78
N LEU A 76 -18.95 3.66 -10.59
CA LEU A 76 -18.88 2.69 -11.69
C LEU A 76 -18.93 1.25 -11.17
N GLN A 77 -18.25 0.97 -10.05
CA GLN A 77 -18.30 -0.35 -9.40
C GLN A 77 -19.67 -0.67 -8.78
N ALA A 78 -20.37 0.35 -8.27
CA ALA A 78 -21.72 0.20 -7.72
C ALA A 78 -22.82 0.03 -8.79
N GLY A 79 -22.51 0.24 -10.07
CA GLY A 79 -23.45 0.16 -11.20
C GLY A 79 -23.87 -1.27 -11.60
N PHE A 80 -23.25 -2.30 -11.03
CA PHE A 80 -23.79 -3.66 -11.12
C PHE A 80 -24.79 -3.88 -9.97
N PRO A 81 -26.07 -4.19 -10.25
CA PRO A 81 -27.06 -4.48 -9.21
C PRO A 81 -26.76 -5.83 -8.57
N SER A 82 -25.71 -5.87 -7.75
CA SER A 82 -25.59 -6.82 -6.66
C SER A 82 -26.10 -6.13 -5.41
N PRO A 83 -26.99 -6.76 -4.62
CA PRO A 83 -27.37 -6.25 -3.31
C PRO A 83 -26.15 -6.37 -2.40
N LEU A 84 -25.26 -5.39 -2.44
CA LEU A 84 -24.13 -5.31 -1.54
C LEU A 84 -24.58 -4.59 -0.26
N PRO A 85 -24.36 -5.20 0.92
CA PRO A 85 -24.59 -4.55 2.20
C PRO A 85 -23.71 -3.30 2.30
N ALA A 86 -24.24 -2.26 2.95
CA ALA A 86 -23.54 -1.01 3.20
C ALA A 86 -22.12 -1.29 3.72
N GLN A 87 -21.11 -0.93 2.93
CA GLN A 87 -19.74 -1.01 3.40
C GLN A 87 -19.59 -0.03 4.57
N PRO A 88 -19.14 -0.48 5.75
CA PRO A 88 -18.87 0.42 6.85
C PRO A 88 -17.80 1.42 6.42
N ALA A 89 -17.98 2.67 6.83
CA ALA A 89 -17.01 3.74 6.63
C ALA A 89 -15.62 3.20 6.94
N LEU A 90 -14.68 3.44 6.03
CA LEU A 90 -13.28 3.04 6.16
C LEU A 90 -12.70 3.75 7.38
N GLN A 91 -12.91 3.17 8.56
CA GLN A 91 -12.13 3.50 9.74
C GLN A 91 -10.70 3.19 9.37
N ASN A 92 -9.81 4.13 9.68
CA ASN A 92 -8.38 4.04 9.54
C ASN A 92 -7.91 2.67 10.07
N GLN A 93 -7.82 1.67 9.18
CA GLN A 93 -7.42 0.33 9.55
C GLN A 93 -5.91 0.39 9.71
N THR A 94 -5.46 0.72 10.92
CA THR A 94 -4.24 0.14 11.45
C THR A 94 -4.35 -1.36 11.23
N GLN A 95 -3.62 -1.87 10.22
CA GLN A 95 -3.41 -3.30 10.04
C GLN A 95 -3.08 -3.92 11.41
N PRO A 96 -3.53 -5.16 11.68
CA PRO A 96 -3.06 -5.92 12.83
C PRO A 96 -1.54 -5.78 12.88
N GLN A 97 -1.04 -5.12 13.92
CA GLN A 97 0.39 -4.95 14.08
C GLN A 97 0.96 -6.35 14.15
N ASN A 98 1.65 -6.74 13.08
CA ASN A 98 2.61 -7.82 13.13
C ASN A 98 3.46 -7.61 14.39
N PRO A 99 3.89 -8.71 15.04
CA PRO A 99 4.72 -8.62 16.24
C PRO A 99 5.83 -7.59 16.03
N PRO A 100 6.14 -6.78 17.07
CA PRO A 100 7.07 -5.66 16.97
C PRO A 100 8.32 -6.09 16.19
N PRO A 101 8.75 -5.28 15.20
CA PRO A 101 9.73 -5.68 14.20
C PRO A 101 10.91 -6.35 14.87
N GLN A 102 11.13 -7.63 14.51
CA GLN A 102 12.32 -8.33 14.92
C GLN A 102 13.55 -7.61 14.34
N PRO A 103 14.69 -7.68 15.04
CA PRO A 103 15.79 -6.75 14.89
C PRO A 103 16.39 -6.80 13.48
N GLN A 104 16.55 -5.63 12.87
CA GLN A 104 17.50 -5.29 11.80
C GLN A 104 17.71 -6.41 10.77
N THR A 105 16.92 -6.38 9.69
CA THR A 105 17.23 -7.16 8.49
C THR A 105 18.52 -6.61 7.90
N THR A 106 19.65 -7.10 8.39
CA THR A 106 20.96 -6.68 7.89
C THR A 106 21.07 -7.10 6.43
N LEU A 107 21.74 -6.28 5.62
CA LEU A 107 22.00 -6.56 4.20
C LEU A 107 22.59 -7.98 3.96
N GLN A 108 23.28 -8.52 4.97
CA GLN A 108 23.81 -9.87 4.99
C GLN A 108 22.72 -10.95 4.84
N GLN A 109 21.52 -10.72 5.37
CA GLN A 109 20.37 -11.63 5.21
C GLN A 109 19.87 -11.66 3.76
N CYS A 110 20.02 -10.56 3.03
CA CYS A 110 19.61 -10.51 1.62
C CYS A 110 20.61 -11.18 0.68
N ALA A 111 21.86 -11.38 1.09
CA ALA A 111 22.92 -11.93 0.23
C ALA A 111 22.61 -13.34 -0.32
N SER A 112 21.78 -14.12 0.37
CA SER A 112 21.34 -15.46 -0.05
C SER A 112 19.91 -15.50 -0.59
N ALA A 113 19.21 -14.35 -0.65
CA ALA A 113 17.83 -14.31 -1.11
C ALA A 113 17.76 -14.56 -2.63
N PRO A 114 16.76 -15.32 -3.12
CA PRO A 114 16.57 -15.55 -4.55
C PRO A 114 16.24 -14.25 -5.32
N ASP A 115 15.64 -13.28 -4.62
CA ASP A 115 15.40 -11.92 -5.12
C ASP A 115 16.07 -10.92 -4.18
N TYR A 116 17.37 -10.70 -4.40
CA TYR A 116 18.21 -9.81 -3.60
C TYR A 116 17.62 -8.40 -3.53
N ASP A 117 17.21 -7.85 -4.68
CA ASP A 117 16.71 -6.48 -4.80
C ASP A 117 15.38 -6.31 -4.04
N ALA A 118 14.45 -7.25 -4.16
CA ALA A 118 13.21 -7.23 -3.38
C ALA A 118 13.46 -7.34 -1.87
N CYS A 119 14.44 -8.15 -1.46
CA CYS A 119 14.85 -8.25 -0.06
C CYS A 119 15.41 -6.93 0.47
N VAL A 120 16.35 -6.32 -0.26
CA VAL A 120 16.96 -5.03 0.13
C VAL A 120 15.91 -3.92 0.15
N PHE A 121 14.98 -3.91 -0.81
CA PHE A 121 13.85 -2.98 -0.83
C PHE A 121 12.99 -3.08 0.44
N ALA A 122 12.63 -4.30 0.85
CA ALA A 122 11.86 -4.52 2.08
C ALA A 122 12.65 -4.07 3.33
N ALA A 123 13.94 -4.40 3.40
CA ALA A 123 14.81 -3.97 4.49
C ALA A 123 14.90 -2.43 4.57
N ALA A 124 15.13 -1.77 3.42
CA ALA A 124 15.19 -0.31 3.32
C ALA A 124 13.91 0.38 3.77
N GLN A 125 12.74 -0.19 3.44
CA GLN A 125 11.45 0.34 3.89
C GLN A 125 11.19 0.18 5.38
N ASN A 126 11.68 -0.91 5.96
CA ASN A 126 11.54 -1.18 7.40
C ASN A 126 12.49 -0.30 8.22
N GLU A 127 13.71 -0.09 7.73
CA GLU A 127 14.72 0.75 8.40
C GLU A 127 14.66 2.22 8.00
N ILE A 128 13.83 2.58 7.01
CA ILE A 128 13.70 3.92 6.45
C ILE A 128 15.09 4.45 6.04
N SER A 129 15.83 3.64 5.27
CA SER A 129 17.25 3.87 4.98
C SER A 129 17.53 4.04 3.49
N LEU A 130 17.88 5.26 3.08
CA LEU A 130 18.29 5.56 1.70
C LEU A 130 19.57 4.83 1.28
N SER A 131 20.49 4.57 2.21
CA SER A 131 21.73 3.87 1.89
C SER A 131 21.46 2.43 1.46
N LEU A 132 20.41 1.79 1.99
CA LEU A 132 19.96 0.48 1.53
C LEU A 132 19.30 0.57 0.14
N CYS A 133 18.47 1.59 -0.11
CA CYS A 133 17.89 1.80 -1.45
C CYS A 133 18.97 1.90 -2.54
N SER A 134 20.12 2.52 -2.25
CA SER A 134 21.23 2.65 -3.21
C SER A 134 21.85 1.31 -3.64
N GLN A 135 21.63 0.22 -2.89
CA GLN A 135 22.17 -1.11 -3.18
C GLN A 135 21.27 -1.94 -4.09
N ILE A 136 20.05 -1.45 -4.39
CA ILE A 136 19.11 -2.11 -5.30
C ILE A 136 19.61 -1.93 -6.75
N ASN A 137 19.76 -3.02 -7.47
CA ASN A 137 20.28 -3.00 -8.84
C ASN A 137 19.18 -2.58 -9.84
N GLN A 138 17.98 -3.12 -9.69
CA GLN A 138 16.81 -2.76 -10.47
C GLN A 138 16.44 -1.29 -10.28
N GLN A 139 16.65 -0.48 -11.33
CA GLN A 139 16.46 0.97 -11.28
C GLN A 139 15.05 1.37 -10.83
N GLN A 140 14.00 0.72 -11.36
CA GLN A 140 12.61 1.02 -11.01
C GLN A 140 12.34 0.78 -9.52
N LEU A 141 12.80 -0.36 -8.99
CA LEU A 141 12.63 -0.70 -7.58
C LEU A 141 13.45 0.23 -6.67
N ARG A 142 14.65 0.62 -7.10
CA ARG A 142 15.48 1.62 -6.41
C ARG A 142 14.79 2.98 -6.33
N GLN A 143 14.23 3.46 -7.43
CA GLN A 143 13.49 4.71 -7.50
C GLN A 143 12.27 4.69 -6.56
N GLN A 144 11.48 3.61 -6.62
CA GLN A 144 10.36 3.40 -5.73
C GLN A 144 10.80 3.37 -4.25
N CYS A 145 11.94 2.76 -3.95
CA CYS A 145 12.52 2.73 -2.60
C CYS A 145 12.80 4.15 -2.08
N ILE A 146 13.52 4.95 -2.86
CA ILE A 146 13.91 6.32 -2.50
C ILE A 146 12.66 7.18 -2.26
N SER A 147 11.67 7.13 -3.15
CA SER A 147 10.44 7.91 -3.01
C SER A 147 9.65 7.53 -1.76
N ASN A 148 9.59 6.22 -1.44
CA ASN A 148 8.94 5.73 -0.22
C ASN A 148 9.65 6.22 1.05
N VAL A 149 10.98 6.14 1.10
CA VAL A 149 11.76 6.61 2.25
C VAL A 149 11.56 8.11 2.43
N ALA A 150 11.73 8.93 1.37
CA ALA A 150 11.56 10.38 1.40
C ALA A 150 10.17 10.82 1.89
N THR A 151 9.13 10.07 1.52
CA THR A 151 7.75 10.35 1.93
C THR A 151 7.46 9.93 3.35
N LYS A 152 8.02 8.81 3.82
CA LYS A 152 7.89 8.38 5.21
C LYS A 152 8.66 9.31 6.16
N THR A 153 9.83 9.80 5.75
CA THR A 153 10.64 10.75 6.54
C THR A 153 10.15 12.20 6.42
N LYS A 154 9.29 12.49 5.45
CA LYS A 154 8.85 13.85 5.11
C LYS A 154 10.03 14.79 4.84
N ASN A 155 11.02 14.27 4.11
CA ASN A 155 12.27 14.95 3.83
C ASN A 155 12.46 15.14 2.31
N PRO A 156 12.07 16.28 1.73
CA PRO A 156 12.20 16.53 0.30
C PRO A 156 13.64 16.57 -0.21
N ASN A 157 14.63 16.76 0.66
CA ASN A 157 16.04 16.73 0.25
C ASN A 157 16.45 15.35 -0.28
N GLU A 158 15.80 14.29 0.18
CA GLU A 158 16.05 12.92 -0.27
C GLU A 158 15.70 12.72 -1.76
N CYS A 159 14.76 13.53 -2.28
CA CYS A 159 14.38 13.52 -3.68
C CYS A 159 15.47 14.09 -4.61
N SER A 160 16.53 14.73 -4.09
CA SER A 160 17.62 15.24 -4.94
C SER A 160 18.44 14.14 -5.59
N ILE A 161 18.27 12.89 -5.15
CA ILE A 161 18.95 11.71 -5.70
C ILE A 161 18.41 11.35 -7.09
N PHE A 162 17.17 11.72 -7.41
CA PHE A 162 16.60 11.49 -8.72
C PHE A 162 17.25 12.37 -9.79
N THR A 163 17.73 11.73 -10.85
CA THR A 163 18.23 12.41 -12.05
C THR A 163 17.12 12.80 -13.01
N ASP A 164 16.03 12.04 -13.00
CA ASP A 164 14.84 12.33 -13.79
C ASP A 164 13.99 13.39 -13.07
N GLU A 165 13.71 14.49 -13.76
CA GLU A 165 12.98 15.62 -13.17
C GLU A 165 11.51 15.29 -12.89
N SER A 166 10.90 14.34 -13.64
CA SER A 166 9.51 13.93 -13.38
C SER A 166 9.40 13.10 -12.10
N GLU A 167 10.31 12.13 -11.92
CA GLU A 167 10.41 11.32 -10.70
C GLU A 167 10.74 12.18 -9.46
N LYS A 168 11.64 13.16 -9.65
CA LYS A 168 12.01 14.13 -8.61
C LYS A 168 10.84 15.01 -8.21
N ALA A 169 10.14 15.62 -9.17
CA ALA A 169 8.98 16.46 -8.91
C ALA A 169 7.88 15.69 -8.17
N LEU A 170 7.66 14.45 -8.57
CA LEU A 170 6.72 13.55 -7.92
C LEU A 170 7.13 13.27 -6.47
N CYS A 171 8.37 12.84 -6.23
CA CYS A 171 8.89 12.61 -4.89
C CYS A 171 8.70 13.86 -4.00
N LEU A 172 9.07 15.05 -4.50
CA LEU A 172 8.95 16.32 -3.79
C LEU A 172 7.50 16.61 -3.38
N SER A 173 6.52 16.30 -4.23
CA SER A 173 5.10 16.53 -3.94
C SER A 173 4.60 15.73 -2.73
N TYR A 174 5.10 14.50 -2.53
CA TYR A 174 4.66 13.63 -1.44
C TYR A 174 5.50 13.71 -0.17
N SER A 175 6.78 14.08 -0.31
CA SER A 175 7.68 14.27 0.83
C SER A 175 7.48 15.60 1.55
N SER A 176 6.78 16.57 0.96
CA SER A 176 6.66 17.93 1.49
C SER A 176 5.39 18.20 2.32
N GLY A 177 4.45 17.25 2.38
CA GLY A 177 3.16 17.41 3.08
C GLY A 177 3.12 16.74 4.44
#